data_AF-A0A930F2U3-F1
#
_entry.id   AF-A0A930F2U3-F1
#
_cell.length_a   1.000
_cell.length_b   1.000
_cell.length_c   1.000
_cell.angle_alpha   90.00
_cell.angle_beta   90.00
_cell.angle_gamma   90.00
#
_symmetry.space_group_name_H-M   'P 1'
#
loop_
_entity.id
_entity.type
_entity.pdbx_description
1 polymer ?
#
loop_
_entity_poly.entity_id
_entity_poly.type
_entity_poly.pdbx_seq_one_letter_code
_entity_poly.pdbx_strand_id
1 'polypeptide(L)' 'EVKVSYKGRTVNMKSIMGVMSLGIPTQSEITISCEGDDEDSAVKTIEDVLRAQKVIA' A
#
# COMPACT_ATOMS: atom_id res chain seq x y z
N GLU A 1 -3.14 1.45 -12.27
CA GLU A 1 -1.93 0.86 -11.68
C GLU A 1 -1.81 1.30 -10.22
N VAL A 2 -1.38 0.43 -9.31
CA VAL A 2 -1.30 0.75 -7.87
C VAL A 2 0.12 0.52 -7.38
N LYS A 3 0.78 1.58 -6.91
CA LYS A 3 2.16 1.57 -6.44
C LYS A 3 2.21 1.97 -4.97
N VAL A 4 3.06 1.30 -4.20
CA VAL A 4 3.35 1.65 -2.80
C VAL A 4 4.80 2.05 -2.71
N SER A 5 5.06 3.21 -2.13
CA SER A 5 6.40 3.69 -1.82
C SER A 5 6.63 3.68 -0.31
N TYR A 6 7.73 3.08 0.11
CA TYR A 6 8.19 3.07 1.50
C TYR A 6 9.70 3.29 1.53
N LYS A 7 10.17 4.30 2.28
CA LYS A 7 11.61 4.65 2.40
C LYS A 7 12.35 4.74 1.05
N GLY A 8 11.71 5.29 0.03
CA GLY A 8 12.28 5.43 -1.32
C GLY A 8 12.31 4.15 -2.16
N ARG A 9 11.72 3.05 -1.68
CA ARG A 9 11.46 1.84 -2.46
C ARG A 9 10.01 1.81 -2.91
N THR A 10 9.80 1.78 -4.21
CA THR A 10 8.46 1.69 -4.81
C THR A 10 8.22 0.30 -5.35
N VAL A 11 7.12 -0.34 -4.95
CA VAL A 11 6.69 -1.66 -5.43
C VAL A 11 5.26 -1.62 -5.94
N ASN A 12 4.94 -2.51 -6.87
CA ASN A 12 3.58 -2.64 -7.41
C ASN A 12 2.71 -3.44 -6.43
N MET A 13 1.55 -2.90 -6.07
CA MET A 13 0.66 -3.47 -5.07
C MET A 13 -0.14 -4.69 -5.56
N LYS A 14 -0.19 -4.91 -6.88
CA LYS A 14 -0.69 -6.17 -7.47
C LYS A 14 0.05 -7.40 -6.94
N SER A 15 1.30 -7.22 -6.54
CA SER A 15 2.12 -8.25 -5.91
C SER A 15 2.18 -8.00 -4.41
N ILE A 16 1.21 -8.56 -3.68
CA ILE A 16 1.19 -8.56 -2.20
C ILE A 16 2.51 -9.10 -1.61
N MET A 17 3.17 -10.02 -2.32
CA MET A 17 4.51 -10.51 -1.98
C MET A 17 5.56 -9.39 -1.92
N GLY A 18 5.49 -8.41 -2.83
CA GLY A 18 6.40 -7.27 -2.86
C GLY A 18 6.19 -6.31 -1.68
N VAL A 19 4.93 -6.15 -1.25
CA VAL A 19 4.59 -5.33 -0.07
C VAL A 19 5.04 -6.02 1.22
N MET A 20 4.85 -7.34 1.35
CA MET A 20 5.38 -8.10 2.49
C MET A 20 6.93 -8.13 2.51
N SER A 21 7.56 -8.22 1.33
CA SER A 21 9.03 -8.22 1.22
C SER A 21 9.66 -6.86 1.58
N LEU A 22 8.90 -5.76 1.58
CA LEU A 22 9.39 -4.47 2.05
C LEU A 22 9.54 -4.44 3.59
N GLY A 23 8.96 -5.39 4.30
CA GLY A 23 9.08 -5.49 5.75
C GLY A 23 8.65 -4.21 6.45
N ILE A 24 7.54 -3.62 6.00
CA ILE A 24 7.01 -2.36 6.54
C ILE A 24 6.66 -2.62 8.02
N PRO A 25 7.39 -2.01 8.97
CA PRO A 25 7.07 -2.14 10.37
C PRO A 25 5.72 -1.47 10.66
N THR A 26 4.98 -2.04 11.61
CA THR A 26 3.77 -1.42 12.16
C THR A 26 4.05 0.02 12.59
N GLN A 27 3.17 0.97 12.23
CA GLN A 27 3.32 2.43 12.44
C GLN A 27 4.26 3.15 11.46
N SER A 28 4.46 2.61 10.27
CA SER A 28 5.27 3.29 9.24
C SER A 28 4.41 4.11 8.29
N GLU A 29 4.90 5.30 7.91
CA GLU A 29 4.32 6.07 6.82
C GLU A 29 4.66 5.43 5.48
N ILE A 30 3.64 5.15 4.69
CA ILE A 30 3.75 4.66 3.32
C ILE A 30 2.96 5.58 2.40
N THR A 31 3.47 5.77 1.18
CA THR A 31 2.79 6.55 0.14
C THR A 31 2.18 5.59 -0.86
N ILE A 32 0.88 5.71 -1.11
CA ILE A 32 0.16 4.87 -2.06
C ILE A 32 -0.23 5.75 -3.24
N SER A 33 0.14 5.33 -4.44
CA SER A 33 -0.20 6.02 -5.69
C SER A 33 -1.05 5.07 -6.52
N CYS A 34 -2.26 5.48 -6.82
CA CYS A 34 -3.16 4.75 -7.68
C CYS A 34 -3.43 5.59 -8.93
N GLU A 35 -3.44 4.96 -10.10
CA GLU A 35 -3.70 5.60 -11.39
C GLU A 35 -4.75 4.78 -12.16
N GLY A 36 -5.91 5.35 -12.44
CA GLY A 36 -6.93 4.72 -13.31
C GLY A 36 -8.36 4.97 -12.86
N ASP A 37 -9.33 4.51 -13.64
CA ASP A 37 -10.75 4.84 -13.42
C ASP A 37 -11.30 4.35 -12.06
N ASP A 38 -10.69 3.33 -11.46
CA ASP A 38 -11.08 2.77 -10.16
C ASP A 38 -10.20 3.25 -8.98
N GLU A 39 -9.45 4.35 -9.15
CA GLU A 39 -8.44 4.79 -8.18
C GLU A 39 -8.98 5.06 -6.78
N ASP A 40 -10.12 5.75 -6.65
CA ASP A 40 -10.75 6.04 -5.35
C ASP A 40 -11.19 4.78 -4.61
N SER A 41 -11.78 3.83 -5.34
CA SER A 41 -12.27 2.57 -4.78
C SER A 41 -11.12 1.67 -4.34
N ALA A 42 -10.06 1.61 -5.16
CA ALA A 42 -8.87 0.85 -4.87
C ALA A 42 -8.14 1.39 -3.63
N VAL A 43 -7.93 2.71 -3.54
CA VAL A 43 -7.26 3.35 -2.40
C VAL A 43 -8.01 3.09 -1.11
N LYS A 44 -9.34 3.23 -1.09
CA LYS A 44 -10.16 2.91 0.09
C LYS A 44 -10.01 1.46 0.53
N THR A 45 -10.15 0.53 -0.42
CA THR A 45 -10.03 -0.91 -0.12
C THR A 45 -8.66 -1.25 0.45
N ILE A 46 -7.61 -0.63 -0.08
CA ILE A 46 -6.24 -0.79 0.37
C ILE A 46 -6.05 -0.20 1.78
N GLU A 47 -6.56 0.99 2.04
CA GLU A 47 -6.52 1.62 3.36
C GLU A 47 -7.21 0.72 4.41
N ASP A 48 -8.40 0.21 4.09
CA ASP A 48 -9.15 -0.69 4.96
C ASP A 48 -8.39 -1.97 5.27
N VAL A 49 -7.75 -2.60 4.27
CA VAL A 49 -6.92 -3.80 4.46
C VAL A 49 -5.71 -3.50 5.35
N LEU A 50 -5.04 -2.36 5.13
CA LEU A 50 -3.87 -1.96 5.90
C LEU A 50 -4.23 -1.59 7.36
N ARG A 51 -5.38 -0.95 7.58
CA ARG A 51 -5.95 -0.72 8.92
C ARG A 51 -6.34 -2.05 9.59
N ALA A 52 -6.99 -2.95 8.86
CA ALA A 52 -7.39 -4.27 9.38
C ALA A 52 -6.17 -5.11 9.80
N GLN A 53 -5.06 -5.00 9.07
CA GLN A 53 -3.80 -5.65 9.42
C GLN A 53 -2.95 -4.86 10.44
N LYS A 54 -3.45 -3.73 10.94
CA LYS A 54 -2.77 -2.84 11.91
C LYS A 54 -1.38 -2.36 11.46
N VAL A 55 -1.16 -2.29 10.14
CA VAL A 55 0.10 -1.83 9.55
C VAL A 55 0.22 -0.31 9.68
N ILE A 56 -0.92 0.39 9.57
CA ILE A 56 -1.08 1.84 9.71
C ILE A 56 -2.12 2.15 10.81
N ALA A 57 -2.02 3.34 11.43
CA ALA A 57 -2.88 3.80 12.52
C ALA A 57 -4.17 4.47 12.02
#